data_AF-A0A498AF42-F1
#
_entry.id   AF-A0A498AF42-F1
#
_cell.length_a   1.000
_cell.length_b   1.000
_cell.length_c   1.000
_cell.angle_alpha   90.00
_cell.angle_beta   90.00
_cell.angle_gamma   90.00
#
_symmetry.space_group_name_H-M   'P 1'
#
loop_
_entity.id
_entity.type
_entity.pdbx_description
1 polymer ?
#
loop_
_entity_poly.entity_id
_entity_poly.type
_entity_poly.pdbx_seq_one_letter_code
_entity_poly.pdbx_strand_id
1 'polypeptide(L)'
;MATDPAADLAELVAEAAERHALDPADFEARVRRQLARRMARGAQPVKMCRTCVTLRPALDFAEDARSRDGLRSTCRACAAEAERDRRVS
;
A
#
# COMPACT_ATOMS: atom_id res chain seq x y z
N MET A 1 1.18 5.10 -36.61
CA MET A 1 0.07 5.83 -35.98
C MET A 1 0.38 5.91 -34.50
N ALA A 2 0.52 7.10 -33.93
CA ALA A 2 0.70 7.23 -32.48
C ALA A 2 -0.68 7.09 -31.85
N THR A 3 -0.90 6.03 -31.07
CA THR A 3 -2.12 5.86 -30.26
C THR A 3 -2.11 6.90 -29.14
N ASP A 4 -3.30 7.37 -28.77
CA ASP A 4 -3.46 8.31 -27.67
C ASP A 4 -3.25 7.56 -26.34
N PRO A 5 -2.23 7.90 -25.53
CA PRO A 5 -1.97 7.21 -24.26
C PRO A 5 -3.14 7.32 -23.27
N ALA A 6 -4.00 8.33 -23.41
CA ALA A 6 -5.22 8.41 -22.62
C ALA A 6 -6.26 7.37 -23.08
N ALA A 7 -6.35 7.11 -24.38
CA ALA A 7 -7.21 6.06 -24.93
C ALA A 7 -6.71 4.67 -24.50
N ASP A 8 -5.40 4.42 -24.59
CA ASP A 8 -4.79 3.15 -24.15
C ASP A 8 -5.03 2.91 -22.65
N LEU A 9 -4.91 3.95 -21.82
CA LEU A 9 -5.17 3.84 -20.38
C LEU A 9 -6.65 3.56 -20.08
N ALA A 10 -7.58 4.20 -20.82
CA ALA A 10 -9.01 3.97 -20.66
C ALA A 10 -9.40 2.53 -21.05
N GLU A 11 -8.82 2.00 -22.14
CA GLU A 11 -9.00 0.61 -22.56
C GLU A 11 -8.51 -0.37 -21.48
N LEU A 12 -7.29 -0.16 -20.97
CA LEU A 12 -6.73 -0.98 -19.89
C LEU A 12 -7.58 -0.93 -18.60
N VAL A 13 -8.15 0.23 -18.27
CA VAL A 13 -9.05 0.38 -17.12
C VAL A 13 -10.33 -0.43 -17.33
N ALA A 14 -10.93 -0.39 -18.53
CA ALA A 14 -12.13 -1.16 -18.85
C ALA A 14 -11.89 -2.68 -18.77
N GLU A 15 -10.81 -3.18 -19.38
CA GLU A 15 -10.44 -4.59 -19.32
C GLU A 15 -10.19 -5.08 -17.88
N ALA A 16 -9.48 -4.26 -17.09
CA ALA A 16 -9.19 -4.61 -15.71
C ALA A 16 -10.44 -4.55 -14.82
N ALA A 17 -11.34 -3.60 -15.06
CA ALA A 17 -12.61 -3.51 -14.36
C ALA A 17 -13.50 -4.74 -14.62
N GLU A 18 -13.60 -5.19 -15.88
CA GLU A 18 -14.31 -6.42 -16.24
C GLU A 18 -13.73 -7.64 -15.53
N ARG A 19 -12.40 -7.81 -15.56
CA ARG A 19 -11.70 -8.91 -14.88
C ARG A 19 -12.03 -9.00 -13.38
N HIS A 20 -12.27 -7.86 -12.76
CA HIS A 20 -12.57 -7.76 -11.33
C HIS A 20 -14.06 -7.63 -11.01
N ALA A 21 -14.94 -7.73 -12.02
CA ALA A 21 -16.39 -7.52 -11.89
C ALA A 21 -16.74 -6.20 -11.19
N LEU A 22 -16.08 -5.11 -11.61
CA LEU A 22 -16.29 -3.76 -11.09
C LEU A 22 -16.75 -2.84 -12.21
N ASP A 23 -17.54 -1.82 -11.85
CA ASP A 23 -17.74 -0.67 -12.72
C ASP A 23 -16.38 0.00 -13.02
N PRO A 24 -16.11 0.46 -14.26
CA PRO A 24 -14.84 1.09 -14.61
C PRO A 24 -14.48 2.30 -13.75
N ALA A 25 -15.46 3.14 -13.39
CA ALA A 25 -15.21 4.29 -12.52
C ALA A 25 -14.89 3.85 -11.09
N ASP A 26 -15.54 2.80 -10.58
CA ASP A 26 -15.21 2.21 -9.28
C ASP A 26 -13.80 1.58 -9.26
N PHE A 27 -13.43 0.86 -10.32
CA PHE A 27 -12.09 0.30 -10.48
C PHE A 27 -11.04 1.42 -10.50
N GLU A 28 -11.25 2.44 -11.32
CA GLU A 28 -10.37 3.60 -11.40
C GLU A 28 -10.23 4.31 -10.05
N ALA A 29 -11.34 4.59 -9.35
CA ALA A 29 -11.32 5.23 -8.04
C ALA A 29 -10.53 4.40 -7.02
N ARG A 30 -10.66 3.07 -7.04
CA ARG A 30 -9.89 2.16 -6.17
C ARG A 30 -8.40 2.20 -6.49
N VAL A 31 -8.03 2.13 -7.78
CA VAL A 31 -6.63 2.18 -8.22
C VAL A 31 -6.00 3.52 -7.84
N ARG A 32 -6.67 4.65 -8.12
CA ARG A 32 -6.22 5.99 -7.73
C ARG A 32 -5.98 6.08 -6.22
N ARG A 33 -6.94 5.60 -5.41
CA ARG A 33 -6.80 5.56 -3.95
C ARG A 33 -5.61 4.72 -3.50
N GLN A 34 -5.40 3.55 -4.12
CA GLN A 34 -4.31 2.66 -3.74
C GLN A 34 -2.95 3.20 -4.15
N LEU A 35 -2.84 3.80 -5.34
CA LEU A 35 -1.62 4.45 -5.82
C LEU A 35 -1.23 5.65 -4.96
N ALA A 36 -2.18 6.54 -4.65
CA ALA A 36 -1.93 7.69 -3.77
C ALA A 36 -1.41 7.25 -2.39
N ARG A 37 -1.99 6.19 -1.81
CA ARG A 37 -1.51 5.60 -0.55
C ARG A 37 -0.09 5.03 -0.67
N ARG A 38 0.22 4.35 -1.77
CA ARG A 38 1.58 3.83 -2.04
C ARG A 38 2.61 4.95 -2.17
N MET A 39 2.28 6.00 -2.93
CA MET A 39 3.15 7.16 -3.12
C MET A 39 3.40 7.92 -1.81
N ALA A 40 2.36 8.16 -1.01
CA ALA A 40 2.50 8.83 0.29
C ALA A 40 3.42 8.05 1.25
N ARG A 41 3.42 6.71 1.20
CA ARG A 41 4.37 5.88 1.94
C ARG A 41 5.78 5.99 1.39
N GLY A 42 5.93 5.95 0.07
CA GLY A 42 7.25 6.09 -0.60
C GLY A 42 7.91 7.43 -0.35
N ALA A 43 7.12 8.48 -0.12
CA ALA A 43 7.61 9.80 0.27
C ALA A 43 8.20 9.85 1.70
N GLN A 44 7.90 8.87 2.56
CA GLN A 44 8.51 8.73 3.89
C GLN A 44 9.72 7.80 3.76
N PRO A 45 10.97 8.30 3.78
CA PRO A 45 12.14 7.42 3.65
C PRO A 45 12.34 6.55 4.90
N VAL A 46 12.08 7.12 6.09
CA VAL A 46 12.30 6.46 7.38
C VAL A 46 11.14 6.72 8.35
N LYS A 47 10.94 5.80 9.28
CA LYS A 47 9.96 5.87 10.37
C LYS A 47 10.54 5.25 11.64
N MET A 48 10.20 5.81 12.80
CA MET A 48 10.60 5.26 14.10
C MET A 48 9.68 4.10 14.51
N CYS A 49 10.27 2.95 14.84
CA CYS A 49 9.54 1.82 15.43
C CYS A 49 9.20 2.11 16.89
N ARG A 50 7.94 1.96 17.30
CA ARG A 50 7.53 2.16 18.70
C ARG A 50 7.97 1.04 19.66
N THR A 51 8.40 -0.11 19.15
CA THR A 51 8.84 -1.26 19.97
C THR A 51 10.34 -1.22 20.22
N CYS A 52 11.16 -1.21 19.17
CA CYS A 52 12.61 -1.17 19.28
C CYS A 52 13.21 0.24 19.26
N VAL A 53 12.37 1.29 19.16
CA VAL A 53 12.76 2.71 19.22
C VAL A 53 13.87 3.08 18.22
N THR A 54 13.95 2.37 17.09
CA THR A 54 14.95 2.60 16.04
C THR A 54 14.30 3.22 14.81
N LEU A 55 14.99 4.17 14.16
CA LEU A 55 14.65 4.63 12.81
C LEU A 55 14.89 3.49 11.81
N ARG A 56 13.85 3.13 11.07
CA ARG A 56 13.89 2.09 10.05
C ARG A 56 13.37 2.64 8.73
N PRO A 57 13.82 2.12 7.58
CA PRO A 57 13.18 2.40 6.31
C PRO A 57 11.65 2.22 6.41
N ALA A 58 10.87 3.12 5.82
CA ALA A 58 9.41 3.00 5.85
C ALA A 58 8.90 1.67 5.25
N LEU A 59 9.67 1.10 4.31
CA LEU A 59 9.43 -0.21 3.71
C LEU A 59 9.56 -1.38 4.71
N ASP A 60 10.25 -1.19 5.84
CA ASP A 60 10.33 -2.17 6.93
C ASP A 60 9.05 -2.23 7.77
N PHE A 61 8.06 -1.38 7.49
CA PHE A 61 6.77 -1.38 8.15
C PHE A 61 5.71 -2.02 7.25
N ALA A 62 4.76 -2.73 7.84
CA ALA A 62 3.61 -3.26 7.11
C ALA A 62 2.57 -2.15 6.87
N GLU A 63 1.77 -2.29 5.82
CA GLU A 63 0.68 -1.36 5.53
C GLU A 63 -0.39 -1.41 6.63
N ASP A 64 -0.90 -0.24 7.03
CA ASP A 64 -2.07 -0.13 7.90
C ASP A 64 -2.96 1.01 7.39
N ALA A 65 -4.07 0.66 6.74
CA ALA A 65 -5.00 1.64 6.18
C ALA A 65 -5.68 2.53 7.23
N ARG A 66 -5.58 2.16 8.52
CA ARG A 66 -6.16 2.93 9.63
C ARG A 66 -5.16 3.93 10.21
N SER A 67 -3.87 3.84 9.89
CA SER A 67 -2.89 4.80 10.37
C SER A 67 -2.82 6.02 9.44
N ARG A 68 -2.55 7.18 10.03
CA ARG A 68 -2.46 8.47 9.31
C ARG A 68 -1.39 8.44 8.21
N ASP A 69 -0.29 7.73 8.43
CA ASP A 69 0.83 7.59 7.49
C ASP A 69 0.76 6.32 6.64
N GLY A 70 -0.30 5.52 6.78
CA GLY A 70 -0.50 4.28 6.03
C GLY A 70 0.44 3.12 6.42
N LEU A 71 1.24 3.27 7.47
CA LEU A 71 2.18 2.27 7.98
C LEU A 71 1.89 1.92 9.44
N ARG A 72 2.11 0.65 9.81
CA ARG A 72 2.10 0.24 11.22
C ARG A 72 3.09 1.03 12.06
N SER A 73 2.85 1.10 13.37
CA SER A 73 3.75 1.74 14.33
C SER A 73 4.98 0.90 14.69
N THR A 74 4.97 -0.37 14.37
CA THR A 74 6.04 -1.33 14.67
C THR A 74 6.64 -1.87 13.38
N CYS A 75 7.95 -2.06 13.33
CA CYS A 75 8.59 -2.67 12.17
C CYS A 75 8.20 -4.14 12.04
N ARG A 76 8.39 -4.71 10.85
CA ARG A 76 8.10 -6.12 10.54
C ARG A 76 8.86 -7.09 11.43
N ALA A 77 10.10 -6.76 11.82
CA ALA A 77 10.90 -7.59 12.72
C ALA A 77 10.23 -7.74 14.10
N CYS A 78 9.89 -6.62 14.75
CA CYS A 78 9.18 -6.64 16.04
C CYS A 78 7.80 -7.29 15.94
N ALA A 79 7.09 -7.10 14.82
CA ALA A 79 5.80 -7.75 14.60
C ALA A 79 5.94 -9.28 14.49
N ALA A 80 6.99 -9.78 13.84
CA ALA A 80 7.26 -11.21 13.70
C ALA A 80 7.74 -11.85 15.02
N GLU A 81 8.43 -11.10 15.87
CA GLU A 81 8.78 -11.53 17.22
C GLU A 81 7.54 -11.66 18.10
N ALA A 82 6.70 -10.62 18.17
CA ALA A 82 5.45 -10.67 18.92
C ALA A 82 4.49 -11.79 18.47
N GLU A 83 4.47 -12.12 17.18
CA GLU A 83 3.69 -13.23 16.65
C GLU A 83 4.26 -14.60 17.07
N ARG A 84 5.58 -14.74 17.17
CA ARG A 84 6.22 -15.95 17.69
C ARG A 84 5.88 -16.16 19.16
N ASP A 85 5.96 -15.11 19.97
CA ASP A 85 5.65 -15.18 21.40
C ASP A 85 4.20 -15.65 21.64
N ARG A 86 3.24 -15.17 20.84
CA ARG A 86 1.83 -15.58 20.93
C ARG A 86 1.56 -17.04 20.56
N ARG A 87 2.43 -17.66 19.77
CA ARG A 87 2.29 -19.07 19.36
C ARG A 87 2.87 -20.03 20.39
N VAL A 88 3.75 -19.53 21.26
CA VAL A 88 4.44 -20.31 22.29
C VAL A 88 3.74 -20.18 23.65
N SER A 89 3.02 -19.08 23.88
CA SER A 89 2.15 -18.88 25.05
C SER A 89 0.82 -19.60 24.95
#